data_AF-A0A2N2G6D5-F1
#
_entry.id   AF-A0A2N2G6D5-F1
#
_cell.length_a   1.000
_cell.length_b   1.000
_cell.length_c   1.000
_cell.angle_alpha   90.00
_cell.angle_beta   90.00
_cell.angle_gamma   90.00
#
_symmetry.space_group_name_H-M   'P 1'
#
loop_
_entity.id
_entity.type
_entity.pdbx_description
1 polymer ?
#
loop_
_entity_poly.entity_id
_entity_poly.type
_entity_poly.pdbx_seq_one_letter_code
_entity_poly.pdbx_strand_id
1 'polypeptide(L)' 'MDSTKPLAGGVPMVNIDGARIRRLREEKGLTQLYVATVVGVTTDTISRWENRRYPNIKKENALKLADPQTGRGPGNPGG' A
#
# COMPACT_ATOMS: atom_id res chain seq x y z
N MET A 1 -12.83 -11.37 40.11
CA MET A 1 -13.68 -11.13 38.93
C MET A 1 -13.74 -9.61 38.79
N ASP A 2 -13.28 -8.94 37.74
CA ASP A 2 -13.43 -9.22 36.32
C ASP A 2 -12.19 -8.79 35.54
N SER A 3 -11.50 -9.77 34.96
CA SER A 3 -10.40 -9.53 34.03
C SER A 3 -10.96 -9.31 32.63
N THR A 4 -11.54 -8.15 32.35
CA THR A 4 -11.91 -7.78 30.97
C THR A 4 -10.66 -7.31 30.24
N LYS A 5 -9.80 -8.27 29.93
CA LYS A 5 -8.71 -8.19 28.96
C LYS A 5 -9.34 -7.71 27.63
N PRO A 6 -8.94 -6.57 27.04
CA PRO A 6 -9.51 -6.17 25.77
C PRO A 6 -9.16 -7.25 24.75
N LEU A 7 -10.20 -7.91 24.24
CA LEU A 7 -10.10 -8.88 23.16
C LEU A 7 -9.41 -8.20 21.99
N ALA A 8 -8.34 -8.83 21.51
CA ALA A 8 -7.51 -8.37 20.42
C ALA A 8 -8.37 -7.92 19.23
N GLY A 9 -8.50 -6.59 19.06
CA GLY A 9 -9.05 -6.00 17.85
C GLY A 9 -8.03 -6.20 16.73
N GLY A 10 -8.18 -7.26 15.95
CA GLY A 10 -7.34 -7.51 14.79
C GLY A 10 -7.32 -6.30 13.85
N VAL A 11 -6.16 -5.97 13.30
CA VAL A 11 -6.03 -4.87 12.33
C VAL A 11 -7.01 -5.13 11.18
N PRO A 12 -7.88 -4.18 10.82
CA PRO A 12 -8.85 -4.40 9.75
C PRO A 12 -8.12 -4.66 8.42
N MET A 13 -8.48 -5.74 7.76
CA MET A 13 -7.90 -6.17 6.49
C MET A 13 -8.87 -5.93 5.33
N VAL A 14 -8.34 -5.65 4.15
CA VAL A 14 -9.11 -5.42 2.92
C VAL A 14 -8.44 -6.09 1.72
N ASN A 15 -9.24 -6.48 0.72
CA ASN A 15 -8.72 -7.00 -0.53
C ASN A 15 -8.46 -5.88 -1.53
N ILE A 16 -7.35 -5.99 -2.26
CA ILE A 16 -6.94 -5.06 -3.32
C ILE A 16 -6.81 -5.76 -4.67
N ASP A 17 -6.97 -5.00 -5.76
CA ASP A 17 -6.60 -5.44 -7.11
C ASP A 17 -5.19 -4.95 -7.45
N GLY A 18 -4.23 -5.87 -7.34
CA GLY A 18 -2.82 -5.61 -7.67
C GLY A 18 -2.60 -5.11 -9.08
N ALA A 19 -3.37 -5.60 -10.06
CA ALA A 19 -3.21 -5.19 -11.45
C ALA A 19 -3.64 -3.74 -11.65
N ARG A 20 -4.70 -3.31 -10.96
CA ARG A 20 -5.16 -1.92 -10.99
C ARG A 20 -4.17 -0.97 -10.32
N ILE A 21 -3.56 -1.38 -9.20
CA ILE A 21 -2.51 -0.60 -8.53
C ILE A 21 -1.33 -0.38 -9.47
N ARG A 22 -0.84 -1.46 -10.09
CA ARG A 22 0.27 -1.40 -11.05
C ARG A 22 -0.04 -0.47 -12.22
N ARG A 23 -1.21 -0.63 -12.83
CA ARG A 23 -1.66 0.20 -13.96
C ARG A 23 -1.69 1.68 -13.59
N LEU A 24 -2.31 2.04 -12.46
CA LEU A 24 -2.39 3.44 -12.01
C LEU A 24 -1.01 4.03 -11.69
N ARG A 25 -0.10 3.22 -11.12
CA ARG A 25 1.28 3.61 -10.87
C ARG A 25 2.00 3.95 -12.18
N GLU A 26 1.91 3.06 -13.17
CA GLU A 26 2.55 3.21 -14.49
C GLU A 26 1.95 4.37 -15.30
N GLU A 27 0.62 4.54 -15.29
CA GLU A 27 -0.07 5.68 -15.92
C GLU A 27 0.39 7.03 -15.36
N LYS A 28 0.79 7.07 -14.08
CA LYS A 28 1.33 8.26 -13.41
C LYS A 28 2.86 8.38 -13.51
N GLY A 29 3.55 7.44 -14.18
CA GLY A 29 5.02 7.44 -14.27
C GLY A 29 5.75 7.22 -12.94
N LEU A 30 5.10 6.59 -11.96
CA LEU A 30 5.64 6.40 -10.62
C LEU A 30 6.45 5.09 -10.53
N THR A 31 7.53 5.10 -9.75
CA THR A 31 8.29 3.88 -9.43
C THR A 31 7.64 3.13 -8.26
N GLN A 32 7.91 1.82 -8.15
CA GLN A 32 7.49 1.06 -6.96
C GLN A 32 8.12 1.60 -5.68
N LEU A 33 9.35 2.11 -5.75
CA LEU A 33 10.03 2.76 -4.63
C LEU A 33 9.28 3.98 -4.14
N TYR A 34 8.85 4.86 -5.05
CA TYR A 34 8.07 6.03 -4.68
C TYR A 34 6.78 5.65 -3.96
N VAL A 35 6.02 4.70 -4.50
CA VAL A 35 4.76 4.23 -3.88
C VAL A 35 5.04 3.61 -2.51
N ALA A 36 6.10 2.81 -2.38
CA ALA A 36 6.50 2.20 -1.12
C ALA A 36 6.82 3.26 -0.05
N THR A 37 7.56 4.30 -0.40
CA THR A 37 7.89 5.42 0.49
C THR A 37 6.65 6.16 0.96
N VAL A 38 5.71 6.48 0.05
CA VAL A 38 4.47 7.21 0.39
C VAL A 38 3.56 6.37 1.29
N VAL A 39 3.43 5.07 0.99
CA VAL A 39 2.59 4.16 1.80
C VAL A 39 3.28 3.82 3.14
N GLY A 40 4.60 3.92 3.21
CA GLY A 40 5.40 3.54 4.38
C GLY A 40 5.63 2.03 4.48
N VAL A 41 5.86 1.38 3.34
CA VAL A 41 6.17 -0.06 3.23
C VAL A 41 7.44 -0.27 2.39
N THR A 42 7.87 -1.51 2.22
CA THR A 42 9.01 -1.83 1.34
C THR A 42 8.59 -1.94 -0.12
N THR A 43 9.53 -1.75 -1.04
CA THR A 43 9.34 -2.03 -2.47
C THR A 43 8.91 -3.46 -2.74
N ASP A 44 9.47 -4.43 -2.01
CA ASP A 44 9.05 -5.84 -2.09
C ASP A 44 7.57 -6.03 -1.72
N THR A 45 7.07 -5.27 -0.74
CA THR A 45 5.65 -5.28 -0.36
C THR A 45 4.77 -4.78 -1.51
N ILE A 46 5.14 -3.67 -2.16
CA ILE A 46 4.43 -3.17 -3.35
C ILE A 46 4.47 -4.19 -4.49
N SER A 47 5.64 -4.77 -4.77
CA SER A 47 5.80 -5.81 -5.80
C SER A 47 4.87 -7.01 -5.55
N ARG A 48 4.78 -7.48 -4.30
CA ARG A 48 3.87 -8.58 -3.93
C ARG A 48 2.40 -8.24 -4.13
N TRP A 49 2.01 -7.01 -3.81
CA TRP A 49 0.64 -6.52 -4.01
C TRP A 49 0.31 -6.44 -5.50
N GLU A 50 1.19 -5.84 -6.31
CA GLU A 50 1.00 -5.69 -7.76
C GLU A 50 0.95 -7.03 -8.50
N ASN A 51 1.78 -7.99 -8.08
CA ASN A 51 1.83 -9.34 -8.67
C ASN A 51 0.80 -10.32 -8.09
N ARG A 52 -0.20 -9.83 -7.35
CA ARG A 52 -1.33 -10.61 -6.79
C ARG A 52 -0.96 -11.75 -5.85
N ARG A 53 0.22 -11.69 -5.23
CA ARG A 53 0.67 -12.77 -4.32
C ARG A 53 -0.01 -12.69 -2.94
N TYR A 54 -0.34 -11.48 -2.49
CA TYR A 54 -1.04 -11.22 -1.23
C TYR A 54 -2.05 -10.07 -1.40
N PRO A 55 -3.26 -10.34 -1.91
CA PRO A 55 -4.25 -9.31 -2.17
C PRO A 55 -4.90 -8.78 -0.88
N ASN A 56 -4.68 -9.43 0.26
CA ASN A 56 -5.24 -9.02 1.55
C ASN A 56 -4.23 -8.17 2.31
N ILE A 57 -4.52 -6.88 2.48
CA ILE A 57 -3.63 -5.89 3.10
C ILE A 57 -4.33 -5.16 4.24
N LYS A 58 -3.56 -4.54 5.13
CA LYS A 58 -4.13 -3.68 6.18
C LYS A 58 -4.91 -2.52 5.56
N LYS A 59 -6.08 -2.21 6.11
CA LYS A 59 -6.95 -1.12 5.66
C LYS A 59 -6.21 0.22 5.61
N GLU A 60 -5.32 0.49 6.57
CA GLU A 60 -4.49 1.70 6.58
C GLU A 60 -3.64 1.86 5.30
N ASN A 61 -3.08 0.77 4.79
CA ASN A 61 -2.25 0.79 3.59
C ASN A 61 -3.10 1.00 2.33
N ALA A 62 -4.30 0.42 2.30
CA ALA A 62 -5.25 0.64 1.21
C ALA A 62 -5.71 2.11 1.13
N LEU A 63 -5.92 2.75 2.30
CA LEU A 63 -6.25 4.18 2.35
C LEU A 63 -5.10 5.05 1.83
N LYS A 64 -3.86 4.75 2.22
CA LYS A 64 -2.68 5.46 1.71
C LYS A 64 -2.46 5.27 0.19
N LEU A 65 -2.76 4.08 -0.34
CA LEU A 65 -2.73 3.83 -1.80
C LEU A 65 -3.81 4.63 -2.55
N ALA A 66 -4.94 4.92 -1.90
CA ALA A 66 -6.03 5.69 -2.48
C ALA A 66 -5.84 7.22 -2.37
N ASP A 67 -4.92 7.69 -1.53
CA ASP A 67 -4.72 9.11 -1.30
C ASP A 67 -4.10 9.82 -2.54
N PRO A 68 -4.75 10.87 -3.07
CA PRO A 68 -4.28 11.62 -4.24
C PRO A 68 -3.00 12.43 -4.04
N GLN A 69 -2.45 12.56 -2.82
CA GLN A 69 -1.17 13.23 -2.55
C GLN A 69 0.04 12.61 -3.30
N THR A 70 -0.14 11.45 -3.94
CA THR A 70 0.83 10.78 -4.84
C THR A 70 1.18 11.55 -6.12
N GLY A 71 0.60 12.73 -6.35
CA GLY A 71 0.76 13.55 -7.57
C GLY A 71 1.84 14.64 -7.54
N ARG A 72 2.58 14.82 -6.44
CA ARG A 72 3.67 15.82 -6.34
C ARG A 72 4.96 15.15 -5.90
N GLY A 73 5.55 14.34 -6.78
CA GLY A 73 6.83 13.68 -6.52
C GLY A 73 8.03 14.61 -6.75
N PRO A 74 9.07 14.58 -5.89
CA PRO A 74 10.39 15.09 -6.27
C PRO A 74 10.89 14.27 -7.47
N GLY A 75 11.55 14.94 -8.41
CA GLY A 75 12.08 14.31 -9.63
C GLY A 75 12.80 13.01 -9.33
N ASN A 76 12.48 12.00 -10.13
CA ASN A 76 13.06 10.65 -10.11
C ASN A 76 14.58 10.70 -9.86
N PRO A 77 15.11 10.28 -8.69
CA PRO A 77 16.55 10.27 -8.41
C PRO A 77 17.19 8.95 -8.87
N GLY A 78 16.86 8.48 -10.06
CA GLY A 78 17.35 7.21 -10.60
C GLY A 78 17.61 7.31 -12.09
N GLY A 79 18.86 7.63 -12.43
CA GLY A 79 19.47 7.31 -13.73
C GLY A 79 20.01 5.89 -13.75
#